data_AF-A0A1Q7BRA7-F1
#
_entry.id   AF-A0A1Q7BRA7-F1
#
_cell.length_a   1.000
_cell.length_b   1.000
_cell.length_c   1.000
_cell.angle_alpha   90.00
_cell.angle_beta   90.00
_cell.angle_gamma   90.00
#
_symmetry.space_group_name_H-M   'P 1'
#
loop_
_entity.id
_entity.type
_entity.pdbx_description
1 polymer ?
#
loop_
_entity_poly.entity_id
_entity_poly.type
_entity_poly.pdbx_seq_one_letter_code
_entity_poly.pdbx_strand_id
1 'polypeptide(L)'
;MPGYKYDLKYHIALDPTYGLGKFVRSGEIYAIAAERRAEFGKSFLWLADIRTNLKEPLYMDAVRYNAKFSELIAARIATFLLEEIDSKQERCNSEISQARLQNK
;
A
#
# COMPACT_ATOMS: atom_id res chain seq x y z
N MET A 1 7.71 -8.67 4.13
CA MET A 1 8.28 -9.81 3.38
C MET A 1 7.86 -9.75 1.92
N PRO A 2 8.77 -10.09 0.98
CA PRO A 2 8.45 -10.04 -0.44
C PRO A 2 7.41 -11.07 -0.91
N GLY A 3 7.21 -12.16 -0.14
CA GLY A 3 6.35 -13.27 -0.53
C GLY A 3 4.85 -13.18 -0.15
N TYR A 4 4.40 -12.17 0.60
CA TYR A 4 2.98 -12.10 0.96
C TYR A 4 2.11 -11.87 -0.28
N LYS A 5 1.29 -12.86 -0.67
CA LYS A 5 0.46 -12.88 -1.89
C LYS A 5 1.22 -12.47 -3.16
N TYR A 6 2.49 -12.83 -3.25
CA TYR A 6 3.28 -12.67 -4.47
C TYR A 6 3.71 -14.05 -4.95
N ASP A 7 3.57 -14.29 -6.25
CA ASP A 7 4.02 -15.53 -6.85
C ASP A 7 5.54 -15.56 -6.88
N LEU A 8 6.11 -16.33 -5.94
CA LEU A 8 7.55 -16.36 -5.69
C LEU A 8 8.36 -16.85 -6.90
N LYS A 9 7.75 -17.53 -7.88
CA LYS A 9 8.47 -17.91 -9.11
C LYS A 9 8.99 -16.71 -9.90
N TYR A 10 8.41 -15.54 -9.70
CA TYR A 10 8.86 -14.27 -10.27
C TYR A 10 9.73 -13.46 -9.30
N HIS A 11 10.11 -14.02 -8.14
CA HIS A 11 10.91 -13.34 -7.14
C HIS A 11 12.39 -13.70 -7.26
N ILE A 12 13.26 -12.69 -7.38
CA ILE A 12 14.71 -12.89 -7.50
C ILE A 12 15.32 -13.53 -6.23
N ALA A 13 14.73 -13.37 -5.05
CA ALA A 13 15.20 -14.03 -3.82
C ALA A 13 14.98 -15.57 -3.76
N LEU A 14 14.32 -16.19 -4.75
CA LEU A 14 14.41 -17.65 -4.91
C LEU A 14 15.72 -18.08 -5.60
N ASP A 15 16.46 -17.14 -6.19
CA ASP A 15 17.80 -17.40 -6.68
C ASP A 15 18.73 -17.73 -5.48
N PRO A 16 19.53 -18.81 -5.56
CA PRO A 16 20.41 -19.27 -4.49
C PRO A 16 21.41 -18.20 -3.99
N THR A 17 21.71 -17.21 -4.84
CA THR A 17 22.64 -16.11 -4.57
C THR A 17 22.04 -15.07 -3.64
N TYR A 18 20.72 -14.85 -3.70
CA TYR A 18 20.06 -13.73 -3.04
C TYR A 18 19.34 -14.14 -1.75
N GLY A 19 18.71 -15.33 -1.73
CA GLY A 19 18.10 -15.94 -0.54
C GLY A 19 16.97 -15.14 0.13
N LEU A 20 16.02 -15.85 0.75
CA LEU A 20 15.10 -15.22 1.70
C LEU A 20 15.86 -15.05 3.03
N GLY A 21 16.25 -13.82 3.36
CA GLY A 21 17.08 -13.52 4.53
C GLY A 21 16.56 -14.07 5.87
N LYS A 22 17.39 -14.00 6.93
CA LYS A 22 17.22 -14.70 8.23
C LYS A 22 15.97 -14.35 9.07
N PHE A 23 15.11 -13.43 8.62
CA PHE A 23 13.99 -12.91 9.42
C PHE A 23 12.70 -13.71 9.22
N VAL A 24 12.69 -14.95 9.71
CA VAL A 24 11.62 -15.95 9.54
C VAL A 24 10.21 -15.39 9.86
N ARG A 25 10.07 -14.61 10.94
CA ARG A 25 8.78 -14.05 11.38
C ARG A 25 8.26 -12.88 10.55
N SER A 26 9.11 -12.27 9.71
CA SER A 26 8.67 -11.12 8.89
C SER A 26 7.67 -11.49 7.79
N GLY A 27 7.44 -12.80 7.57
CA GLY A 27 6.40 -13.34 6.69
C GLY A 27 4.99 -13.25 7.29
N GLU A 28 4.89 -13.35 8.61
CA GLU A 28 3.61 -13.40 9.33
C GLU A 28 2.98 -12.01 9.49
N ILE A 29 3.81 -10.97 9.58
CA ILE A 29 3.38 -9.60 9.87
C ILE A 29 2.32 -9.10 8.88
N TYR A 30 2.47 -9.40 7.58
CA TYR A 30 1.49 -8.96 6.58
C TYR A 30 0.16 -9.70 6.67
N ALA A 31 0.16 -10.97 7.07
CA ALA A 31 -1.08 -11.72 7.29
C ALA A 31 -1.84 -11.16 8.51
N ILE A 32 -1.12 -10.96 9.62
CA ILE A 32 -1.68 -10.35 10.84
C ILE A 32 -2.21 -8.93 10.55
N ALA A 33 -1.44 -8.12 9.83
CA ALA A 33 -1.87 -6.77 9.46
C ALA A 33 -3.09 -6.77 8.52
N ALA A 34 -3.21 -7.77 7.65
CA ALA A 34 -4.35 -7.89 6.74
C ALA A 34 -5.66 -8.23 7.50
N GLU A 35 -5.59 -9.08 8.53
CA GLU A 35 -6.72 -9.39 9.41
C GLU A 35 -7.19 -8.16 10.18
N ARG A 36 -6.24 -7.32 10.60
CA ARG A 36 -6.48 -6.11 11.39
C ARG A 36 -6.69 -4.85 10.55
N ARG A 37 -6.79 -4.97 9.22
CA ARG A 37 -6.83 -3.81 8.31
C ARG A 37 -7.95 -2.81 8.62
N ALA A 38 -9.06 -3.29 9.16
CA ALA A 38 -10.20 -2.46 9.53
C ALA A 38 -9.89 -1.50 10.70
N GLU A 39 -8.89 -1.82 11.51
CA GLU A 39 -8.46 -1.00 12.65
C GLU A 39 -7.67 0.25 12.22
N PHE A 40 -7.15 0.29 10.98
CA PHE A 40 -6.29 1.38 10.52
C PHE A 40 -7.04 2.67 10.11
N GLY A 41 -8.37 2.61 10.07
CA GLY A 41 -9.21 3.77 9.74
C GLY A 41 -9.23 4.14 8.25
N LYS A 42 -9.90 5.26 7.93
CA LYS A 42 -10.13 5.70 6.54
C LYS A 42 -8.90 6.37 5.90
N SER A 43 -8.08 7.06 6.70
CA SER A 43 -6.85 7.71 6.23
C SER A 43 -5.66 6.74 6.22
N PHE A 44 -5.87 5.52 5.73
CA PHE A 44 -4.85 4.49 5.61
C PHE A 44 -4.95 3.78 4.26
N LEU A 45 -3.83 3.75 3.52
CA LEU A 45 -3.74 3.11 2.21
C LEU A 45 -3.09 1.72 2.31
N TRP A 46 -3.88 0.67 2.04
CA TRP A 46 -3.39 -0.70 1.98
C TRP A 46 -2.97 -1.10 0.56
N LEU A 47 -1.67 -1.20 0.30
CA LEU A 47 -1.13 -1.63 -0.99
C LEU A 47 -0.52 -3.05 -0.98
N ALA A 48 -0.60 -3.80 0.13
CA ALA A 48 0.04 -5.12 0.19
C ALA A 48 -0.52 -6.12 -0.82
N ASP A 49 -1.78 -5.96 -1.22
CA ASP A 49 -2.47 -6.83 -2.16
C ASP A 49 -2.24 -6.46 -3.64
N ILE A 50 -1.57 -5.33 -3.93
CA ILE A 50 -1.41 -4.80 -5.29
C ILE A 50 -0.67 -5.76 -6.24
N ARG A 51 0.09 -6.70 -5.66
CA ARG A 51 0.88 -7.72 -6.37
C ARG A 51 0.16 -9.05 -6.58
N THR A 52 -1.02 -9.26 -5.99
CA THR A 52 -1.74 -10.56 -5.95
C THR A 52 -1.97 -11.18 -7.33
N ASN A 53 -2.16 -10.36 -8.36
CA ASN A 53 -2.45 -10.81 -9.72
C ASN A 53 -1.33 -10.50 -10.74
N LEU A 54 -0.19 -9.97 -10.27
CA LEU A 54 0.93 -9.62 -11.15
C LEU A 54 1.80 -10.86 -11.38
N LYS A 55 1.92 -11.25 -12.66
CA LYS A 55 2.69 -12.42 -13.11
C LYS A 55 3.97 -11.98 -13.81
N GLU A 56 4.74 -11.10 -13.17
CA GLU A 56 5.96 -10.52 -13.72
C GLU A 56 6.98 -10.26 -12.61
N PRO A 57 8.29 -10.19 -12.91
CA PRO A 57 9.30 -9.83 -11.92
C PRO A 57 9.07 -8.41 -11.42
N LEU A 58 8.78 -8.24 -10.13
CA LEU A 58 8.54 -6.92 -9.52
C LEU A 58 9.77 -6.29 -8.87
N TYR A 59 10.85 -7.04 -8.72
CA TYR A 59 12.03 -6.64 -7.97
C TYR A 59 13.29 -6.65 -8.84
N MET A 60 14.22 -5.73 -8.57
CA MET A 60 15.56 -5.73 -9.15
C MET A 60 16.57 -6.53 -8.31
N ASP A 61 16.31 -6.65 -7.01
CA ASP A 61 17.09 -7.44 -6.05
C ASP A 61 16.16 -8.00 -4.95
N ALA A 62 16.71 -8.57 -3.88
CA ALA A 62 15.91 -9.20 -2.84
C ALA A 62 14.85 -8.29 -2.16
N VAL A 63 15.00 -6.95 -2.23
CA VAL A 63 14.15 -6.00 -1.49
C VAL A 63 13.73 -4.75 -2.27
N ARG A 64 14.37 -4.43 -3.40
CA ARG A 64 14.07 -3.22 -4.20
C ARG A 64 13.15 -3.52 -5.37
N TYR A 65 12.06 -2.76 -5.48
CA TYR A 65 11.15 -2.85 -6.62
C TYR A 65 11.77 -2.30 -7.91
N ASN A 66 11.36 -2.83 -9.05
CA ASN A 66 11.74 -2.27 -10.36
C ASN A 66 11.00 -0.95 -10.65
N ALA A 67 11.42 -0.27 -11.72
CA ALA A 67 10.84 1.01 -12.11
C ALA A 67 9.31 0.94 -12.35
N LYS A 68 8.86 -0.06 -13.12
CA LYS A 68 7.44 -0.25 -13.46
C LYS A 68 6.55 -0.41 -12.22
N PHE A 69 6.96 -1.25 -11.28
CA PHE A 69 6.18 -1.49 -10.07
C PHE A 69 6.27 -0.32 -9.09
N SER A 70 7.41 0.38 -9.05
CA SER A 70 7.55 1.63 -8.28
C SER A 70 6.63 2.73 -8.80
N GLU A 71 6.50 2.89 -10.11
CA GLU A 71 5.55 3.81 -10.74
C GLU A 71 4.10 3.48 -10.34
N LEU A 72 3.73 2.19 -10.38
CA LEU A 72 2.39 1.75 -9.95
C LEU A 72 2.12 2.09 -8.48
N ILE A 73 3.08 1.86 -7.59
CA ILE A 73 2.96 2.22 -6.16
C ILE A 73 2.81 3.73 -6.01
N ALA A 74 3.66 4.52 -6.68
CA ALA A 74 3.65 5.97 -6.61
C ALA A 74 2.31 6.54 -7.10
N ALA A 75 1.77 6.03 -8.20
CA ALA A 75 0.46 6.43 -8.72
C ALA A 75 -0.67 6.17 -7.71
N ARG A 76 -0.67 5.01 -7.03
CA ARG A 76 -1.67 4.71 -5.99
C ARG A 76 -1.57 5.62 -4.78
N ILE A 77 -0.35 5.95 -4.34
CA ILE A 77 -0.12 6.89 -3.25
C ILE A 77 -0.62 8.29 -3.65
N ALA A 78 -0.29 8.74 -4.86
CA ALA A 78 -0.70 10.05 -5.35
C ALA A 78 -2.23 10.17 -5.42
N THR A 79 -2.92 9.18 -6.01
CA THR A 79 -4.40 9.16 -6.04
C THR A 79 -5.01 9.23 -4.64
N PHE A 80 -4.52 8.41 -3.71
CA PHE A 80 -5.04 8.39 -2.34
C PHE A 80 -4.86 9.75 -1.63
N LEU A 81 -3.70 10.40 -1.80
CA LEU A 81 -3.44 11.70 -1.19
C LEU A 81 -4.35 12.79 -1.76
N LEU A 82 -4.60 12.79 -3.07
CA LEU A 82 -5.51 13.75 -3.71
C LEU A 82 -6.94 13.56 -3.21
N GLU A 83 -7.43 12.33 -3.15
CA GLU A 83 -8.76 12.01 -2.62
C GLU A 83 -8.92 12.44 -1.15
N GLU A 84 -7.89 12.26 -0.33
CA GLU A 84 -7.89 12.70 1.07
C GLU A 84 -7.87 14.23 1.22
N ILE A 85 -7.17 14.94 0.32
CA ILE A 85 -7.16 16.41 0.29
C ILE A 85 -8.55 16.95 -0.08
N ASP A 86 -9.14 16.43 -1.16
CA ASP A 86 -10.46 16.84 -1.63
C ASP A 86 -11.53 16.59 -0.56
N SER A 87 -11.51 15.40 0.06
CA SER A 87 -12.43 15.04 1.15
C SER A 87 -12.29 15.96 2.38
N LYS A 88 -11.09 16.46 2.68
CA LYS A 88 -10.87 17.43 3.77
C LYS A 88 -11.40 18.81 3.39
N GLN A 89 -11.20 19.23 2.14
CA GLN A 89 -11.69 20.51 1.65
C GLN A 89 -13.22 20.58 1.66
N GLU A 90 -13.90 19.51 1.23
CA GLU A 90 -15.36 19.41 1.25
C GLU A 90 -15.93 19.51 2.67
N ARG A 91 -15.33 18.80 3.64
CA ARG A 91 -15.73 18.89 5.05
C ARG A 91 -15.60 20.33 5.58
N CYS A 92 -14.45 20.97 5.34
CA CYS A 92 -14.22 22.35 5.77
C CYS A 92 -15.25 23.32 5.17
N ASN A 93 -15.53 23.20 3.88
CA ASN A 93 -16.50 24.05 3.19
C ASN A 93 -17.93 23.85 3.74
N SER A 94 -18.30 22.61 4.06
CA SER A 94 -19.59 22.27 4.67
C SER A 94 -19.74 22.91 6.05
N GLU A 95 -18.73 22.78 6.91
CA GLU A 95 -18.71 23.36 8.26
C GLU A 95 -18.86 24.89 8.22
N ILE A 96 -18.11 25.57 7.34
CA ILE A 96 -18.21 27.02 7.14
C ILE A 96 -19.62 27.42 6.69
N SER A 97 -20.22 26.66 5.78
CA SER A 97 -21.57 26.93 5.26
C SER A 97 -22.63 26.79 6.34
N GLN A 98 -22.55 25.75 7.17
CA GLN A 98 -23.46 25.53 8.30
C GLN A 98 -23.33 26.63 9.36
N ALA A 99 -22.10 27.01 9.72
CA ALA A 99 -21.86 28.09 10.67
C ALA A 99 -22.44 29.43 10.19
N ARG A 100 -22.40 29.71 8.88
CA ARG A 100 -23.01 30.92 8.30
C ARG A 100 -24.54 30.91 8.32
N LEU A 101 -25.18 29.74 8.27
CA LEU A 101 -26.64 29.61 8.35
C LEU A 101 -27.17 29.77 9.78
N GLN A 102 -26.41 29.34 10.78
CA GLN A 102 -26.80 29.43 12.20
C GLN A 102 -26.63 30.82 12.82
N ASN A 103 -25.85 31.70 12.19
CA ASN A 103 -25.60 33.08 12.63
C ASN A 103 -26.48 34.12 11.91
N LYS A 104 -27.55 33.68 11.23
CA LYS A 104 -28.59 34.52 10.62
C LYS A 104 -29.90 34.33 11.38
#